data_AF-A0A3M1FM36-F1
#
_entry.id   AF-A0A3M1FM36-F1
#
_cell.length_a   1.000
_cell.length_b   1.000
_cell.length_c   1.000
_cell.angle_alpha   90.00
_cell.angle_beta   90.00
_cell.angle_gamma   90.00
#
_symmetry.space_group_name_H-M   'P 1'
#
loop_
_entity.id
_entity.type
_entity.pdbx_description
1 polymer ?
#
loop_
_entity_poly.entity_id
_entity_poly.type
_entity_poly.pdbx_seq_one_letter_code
_entity_poly.pdbx_strand_id
1 'polypeptide(L)'
;MIDIDSRLRAARGIAKDETQASIEVFRTLKRRGHPHSPPPTLSDGWGGIDKAMTEVYGCVPAYQGRGRPPTRKKPGKDWVYAQMVKQRDPHGRVCDTKLRVLFGTKAQVLELLGA
;
A
#
# COMPACT_ATOMS: atom_id res chain seq x y z
N MET A 1 21.36 -7.11 15.15
CA MET A 1 21.24 -5.64 15.05
C MET A 1 20.94 -5.35 13.59
N ILE A 2 19.67 -5.12 13.24
CA ILE A 2 19.27 -4.81 11.86
C ILE A 2 19.52 -3.32 11.71
N ASP A 3 20.75 -2.97 11.31
CA ASP A 3 21.07 -1.62 10.85
C ASP A 3 20.50 -1.52 9.44
N ILE A 4 19.38 -0.81 9.30
CA ILE A 4 18.78 -0.49 8.01
C ILE A 4 19.23 0.92 7.67
N ASP A 5 19.92 1.05 6.54
CA ASP A 5 20.48 2.29 5.97
C ASP A 5 19.39 3.27 5.47
N SER A 6 18.18 3.18 6.03
CA SER A 6 17.03 3.98 5.62
C SER A 6 16.72 5.02 6.69
N ARG A 7 16.84 6.29 6.31
CA ARG A 7 16.35 7.41 7.15
C ARG A 7 14.87 7.19 7.39
N LEU A 8 14.47 7.02 8.65
CA LEU A 8 13.07 6.92 9.04
C LEU A 8 12.32 8.14 8.55
N ARG A 9 11.29 7.92 7.72
CA ARG A 9 10.37 8.96 7.27
C ARG A 9 9.01 8.74 7.90
N ALA A 10 8.52 9.75 8.62
CA ALA A 10 7.19 9.75 9.22
C ALA A 10 6.24 10.68 8.46
N ALA A 11 4.99 10.25 8.34
CA ALA A 11 3.89 11.04 7.80
C ALA A 11 2.62 10.76 8.61
N ARG A 12 1.73 11.76 8.67
CA ARG A 12 0.44 11.68 9.36
C ARG A 12 -0.64 12.27 8.46
N GLY A 13 -1.79 11.62 8.40
CA GLY A 13 -3.01 12.13 7.78
C GLY A 13 -4.15 12.08 8.78
N ILE A 14 -4.98 13.12 8.79
CA ILE A 14 -6.18 13.21 9.63
C ILE A 14 -7.33 13.53 8.70
N ALA A 15 -8.36 12.68 8.68
CA ALA A 15 -9.53 12.85 7.82
C ALA A 15 -10.73 12.09 8.38
N LYS A 16 -11.86 12.15 7.65
CA LYS A 16 -13.14 11.53 8.04
C LYS A 16 -13.08 10.01 8.12
N ASP A 17 -12.26 9.38 7.28
CA ASP A 17 -12.08 7.94 7.23
C ASP A 17 -10.61 7.59 6.94
N GLU A 18 -10.28 6.31 7.13
CA GLU A 18 -8.93 5.78 6.95
C GLU A 18 -8.42 5.91 5.51
N THR A 19 -9.30 5.84 4.50
CA THR A 19 -8.90 6.00 3.10
C THR A 19 -8.41 7.43 2.88
N GLN A 20 -9.18 8.43 3.29
CA GLN A 20 -8.82 9.85 3.16
C GLN A 20 -7.59 10.19 4.00
N ALA A 21 -7.47 9.65 5.21
CA ALA A 21 -6.28 9.84 6.04
C ALA A 21 -5.04 9.26 5.36
N SER A 22 -5.17 8.08 4.74
CA SER A 22 -4.09 7.43 4.02
C SER A 22 -3.70 8.17 2.75
N ILE A 23 -4.65 8.80 2.04
CA ILE A 23 -4.35 9.68 0.91
C ILE A 23 -3.40 10.80 1.34
N GLU A 24 -3.64 11.43 2.48
CA GLU A 24 -2.77 12.50 3.00
C GLU A 24 -1.37 12.00 3.41
N VAL A 25 -1.30 10.81 4.00
CA VAL A 25 -0.03 10.12 4.28
C VAL A 25 0.74 9.90 2.98
N PHE A 26 0.13 9.29 1.97
CA PHE A 26 0.78 8.98 0.70
C PHE A 26 1.17 10.24 -0.09
N ARG A 27 0.36 11.31 -0.07
CA ARG A 27 0.73 12.62 -0.64
C ARG A 27 1.97 13.20 0.03
N THR A 28 2.07 13.05 1.34
CA THR A 28 3.23 13.51 2.10
C THR A 28 4.47 12.70 1.76
N LEU A 29 4.37 11.37 1.68
CA LEU A 29 5.46 10.50 1.26
C LEU A 29 5.92 10.81 -0.17
N LYS A 30 4.98 11.10 -1.07
CA LYS A 30 5.26 11.48 -2.46
C LYS A 30 6.16 12.72 -2.55
N ARG A 31 5.87 13.73 -1.73
CA ARG A 31 6.67 14.96 -1.67
C ARG A 31 8.03 14.79 -0.98
N ARG A 32 8.17 13.84 -0.05
CA ARG A 32 9.31 13.77 0.89
C ARG A 32 10.31 12.63 0.64
N GLY A 33 10.10 11.80 -0.36
CA GLY A 33 11.05 10.73 -0.67
C GLY A 33 10.60 9.69 -1.69
N HIS A 34 9.32 9.66 -2.04
CA HIS A 34 8.75 8.65 -2.94
C HIS A 34 8.00 9.31 -4.11
N PRO A 35 8.64 10.15 -4.96
CA PRO A 35 7.93 10.97 -5.94
C PRO A 35 7.20 10.18 -7.04
N HIS A 36 7.75 9.03 -7.44
CA HIS A 36 7.29 8.29 -8.62
C HIS A 36 6.43 7.06 -8.29
N SER A 37 6.72 6.38 -7.19
CA SER A 37 6.06 5.15 -6.76
C SER A 37 5.85 5.17 -5.25
N PRO A 38 4.81 4.51 -4.73
CA PRO A 38 4.66 4.37 -3.30
C PRO A 38 5.81 3.54 -2.72
N PRO A 39 6.22 3.78 -1.45
CA PRO A 39 7.10 2.84 -0.78
C PRO A 39 6.45 1.46 -0.66
N PRO A 40 7.24 0.38 -0.58
CA PRO A 40 6.72 -0.90 -0.16
C PRO A 40 5.95 -0.77 1.15
N THR A 41 4.73 -1.27 1.18
CA THR A 41 3.78 -0.99 2.27
C THR A 41 3.36 -2.30 2.96
N LEU A 42 3.25 -2.25 4.29
CA LEU A 42 2.61 -3.27 5.12
C LEU A 42 1.55 -2.57 5.98
N SER A 43 0.34 -3.11 6.03
CA SER A 43 -0.74 -2.60 6.88
C SER A 43 -1.47 -3.74 7.58
N ASP A 44 -2.20 -3.47 8.67
CA ASP A 44 -3.16 -4.43 9.23
C ASP A 44 -4.55 -4.37 8.54
N GLY A 45 -4.66 -3.46 7.57
CA GLY A 45 -5.69 -3.34 6.55
C GLY A 45 -7.12 -3.22 7.07
N TRP A 46 -7.31 -2.29 7.99
CA TRP A 46 -8.63 -1.85 8.44
C TRP A 46 -9.43 -1.16 7.30
N GLY A 47 -8.76 -0.61 6.28
CA GLY A 47 -9.29 -0.51 4.92
C GLY A 47 -8.83 0.70 4.12
N GLY A 48 -8.84 0.58 2.79
CA GLY A 48 -8.69 1.71 1.88
C GLY A 48 -7.26 2.16 1.57
N ILE A 49 -6.25 1.50 2.14
CA ILE A 49 -4.83 1.76 1.82
C ILE A 49 -4.55 1.51 0.32
N ASP A 50 -5.06 0.42 -0.26
CA ASP A 50 -4.95 0.09 -1.68
C ASP A 50 -5.56 1.17 -2.58
N LYS A 51 -6.75 1.66 -2.18
CA LYS A 51 -7.45 2.74 -2.87
C LYS A 51 -6.67 4.05 -2.76
N ALA A 52 -6.15 4.37 -1.57
CA ALA A 52 -5.35 5.57 -1.35
C ALA A 52 -4.04 5.55 -2.14
N MET A 53 -3.33 4.42 -2.19
CA MET A 53 -2.16 4.22 -3.04
C MET A 53 -2.51 4.45 -4.50
N THR A 54 -3.58 3.82 -4.99
CA THR A 54 -4.03 3.96 -6.39
C THR A 54 -4.45 5.38 -6.71
N GLU A 55 -5.06 6.10 -5.77
CA GLU A 55 -5.48 7.48 -5.96
C GLU A 55 -4.27 8.45 -6.04
N VAL A 56 -3.24 8.25 -5.21
CA VAL A 56 -2.08 9.16 -5.16
C VAL A 56 -1.04 8.85 -6.23
N TYR A 57 -0.81 7.58 -6.53
CA TYR A 57 0.26 7.13 -7.42
C TYR A 57 -0.22 6.52 -8.73
N GLY A 58 -1.49 6.12 -8.82
CA GLY A 58 -1.99 5.42 -9.99
C GLY A 58 -2.17 6.35 -11.19
N CYS A 59 -2.09 5.76 -12.38
CA CYS A 59 -2.26 6.47 -13.65
C CYS A 59 -3.50 5.93 -14.38
N VAL A 60 -4.21 6.80 -15.09
CA VAL A 60 -5.23 6.37 -16.05
C VAL A 60 -4.51 5.82 -17.27
N PRO A 61 -4.76 4.55 -17.67
CA PRO A 61 -4.10 3.97 -18.84
C PRO A 61 -4.38 4.78 -20.11
N ALA A 62 -3.43 4.81 -21.04
CA ALA A 62 -3.66 5.40 -22.36
C ALA A 62 -4.78 4.66 -23.10
N TYR A 63 -5.64 5.41 -23.78
CA TYR A 63 -6.72 4.83 -24.56
C TYR A 63 -6.15 4.12 -25.80
N GLN A 64 -6.54 2.86 -26.00
CA GLN A 64 -6.05 2.02 -27.11
C GLN A 64 -6.98 2.01 -28.33
N GLY A 65 -7.91 2.97 -28.42
CA GLY A 65 -8.77 3.15 -29.60
C GLY A 65 -10.00 2.23 -29.69
N ARG A 66 -10.23 1.33 -28.72
CA ARG A 66 -11.39 0.42 -28.73
C ARG A 66 -12.29 0.60 -27.49
N GLY A 67 -13.58 0.80 -27.74
CA GLY A 67 -14.61 0.87 -26.69
C GLY A 67 -14.64 2.20 -25.94
N ARG A 68 -15.11 2.19 -24.69
CA ARG A 68 -15.11 3.41 -23.87
C ARG A 68 -13.70 3.69 -23.33
N PRO A 69 -13.18 4.94 -23.44
CA PRO A 69 -11.90 5.30 -22.85
C PRO A 69 -11.83 5.01 -21.34
N PRO A 70 -10.68 4.55 -20.84
CA PRO A 70 -10.49 4.31 -19.41
C PRO A 70 -10.55 5.62 -18.64
N THR A 71 -11.24 5.62 -17.50
CA THR A 71 -11.34 6.78 -16.59
C THR A 71 -10.76 6.49 -15.21
N ARG A 72 -10.55 5.21 -14.87
CA ARG A 72 -10.08 4.78 -13.56
C ARG A 72 -8.56 4.64 -13.56
N LYS A 73 -7.93 5.18 -12.52
CA LYS A 73 -6.51 4.96 -12.22
C LYS A 73 -6.27 3.47 -11.99
N LYS A 74 -5.13 2.97 -12.48
CA LYS A 74 -4.66 1.61 -12.22
C LYS A 74 -3.39 1.65 -11.36
N PRO A 75 -3.18 0.62 -10.52
CA PRO A 75 -1.93 0.48 -9.77
C PRO A 75 -0.75 0.24 -10.71
N GLY A 76 0.43 0.67 -10.29
CA GLY A 76 1.68 0.40 -10.98
C GLY A 76 2.09 -1.07 -10.84
N LYS A 77 2.82 -1.58 -11.84
CA LYS A 77 3.26 -2.99 -11.88
C LYS A 77 4.31 -3.31 -10.82
N ASP A 78 5.12 -2.31 -10.46
CA ASP A 78 6.27 -2.47 -9.56
C ASP A 78 5.92 -2.14 -8.09
N TRP A 79 4.63 -1.99 -7.78
CA TRP A 79 4.20 -1.69 -6.42
C TRP A 79 4.19 -2.94 -5.58
N VAL A 80 4.59 -2.80 -4.31
CA VAL A 80 4.54 -3.88 -3.34
C VAL A 80 3.68 -3.46 -2.15
N TYR A 81 2.64 -4.24 -1.87
CA TYR A 81 1.76 -4.02 -0.75
C TYR A 81 1.26 -5.36 -0.18
N ALA A 82 1.48 -5.56 1.11
CA ALA A 82 0.93 -6.68 1.85
C ALA A 82 0.04 -6.20 3.01
N GLN A 83 -1.01 -6.96 3.28
CA GLN A 83 -1.90 -6.79 4.41
C GLN A 83 -1.65 -7.93 5.40
N MET A 84 -1.40 -7.59 6.66
CA MET A 84 -1.34 -8.53 7.77
C MET A 84 -2.75 -8.81 8.28
N VAL A 85 -3.22 -10.03 8.02
CA VAL A 85 -4.54 -10.52 8.43
C VAL A 85 -4.41 -11.28 9.74
N LYS A 86 -4.92 -10.70 10.82
CA LYS A 86 -4.99 -11.31 12.15
C LYS A 86 -6.00 -12.48 12.13
N GLN A 87 -5.55 -13.68 12.48
CA GLN A 87 -6.43 -14.83 12.74
C GLN A 87 -6.85 -14.79 14.20
N ARG A 88 -8.13 -15.10 14.46
CA ARG A 88 -8.69 -15.07 15.81
C ARG A 88 -9.26 -16.43 16.20
N ASP A 89 -9.11 -16.77 17.47
CA ASP A 89 -9.72 -17.96 18.06
C ASP A 89 -11.26 -17.78 18.23
N PRO A 90 -12.00 -18.83 18.63
CA PRO A 90 -13.44 -18.73 18.90
C PRO A 90 -13.81 -17.71 19.99
N HIS A 91 -12.86 -17.29 20.83
CA HIS A 91 -13.04 -16.29 21.88
C HIS A 91 -12.65 -14.87 21.41
N GLY A 92 -12.31 -14.70 20.13
CA GLY A 92 -11.97 -13.41 19.52
C GLY A 92 -10.54 -12.93 19.79
N ARG A 93 -9.68 -13.75 20.41
CA ARG A 93 -8.27 -13.42 20.68
C ARG A 93 -7.43 -13.65 19.44
N VAL A 94 -6.51 -12.75 19.15
CA VAL A 94 -5.56 -12.95 18.04
C VAL A 94 -4.63 -14.10 18.38
N CYS A 95 -4.61 -15.14 17.55
CA CYS A 95 -3.81 -16.35 17.76
C CYS A 95 -2.73 -16.56 16.69
N ASP A 96 -2.89 -15.95 15.52
CA ASP A 96 -1.96 -16.09 14.40
C ASP A 96 -2.07 -14.87 13.45
N THR A 97 -1.13 -14.73 12.53
CA THR A 97 -1.15 -13.70 11.49
C THR A 97 -0.79 -14.30 10.14
N LYS A 98 -1.53 -13.91 9.10
CA LYS A 98 -1.24 -14.29 7.71
C LYS A 98 -1.00 -13.06 6.86
N LEU A 99 0.00 -13.12 5.99
CA LEU A 99 0.25 -12.08 5.01
C LEU A 99 -0.60 -12.32 3.76
N ARG A 100 -1.40 -11.33 3.37
CA ARG A 100 -2.14 -11.27 2.11
C ARG A 100 -1.46 -10.26 1.21
N VAL A 101 -0.97 -10.67 0.04
CA VAL A 101 -0.37 -9.75 -0.94
C VAL A 101 -1.48 -9.10 -1.77
N LEU A 102 -1.51 -7.77 -1.84
CA LEU A 102 -2.44 -7.00 -2.68
C LEU A 102 -1.79 -6.46 -3.94
N PHE A 103 -0.54 -5.98 -3.84
CA PHE A 103 0.27 -5.56 -4.99
C PHE A 103 1.64 -6.25 -4.96
N GLY A 104 2.14 -6.62 -6.13
CA GLY A 104 3.41 -7.33 -6.30
C GLY A 104 3.28 -8.84 -6.12
N THR A 105 4.41 -9.49 -5.92
CA THR A 105 4.52 -10.95 -5.75
C THR A 105 4.89 -11.32 -4.31
N LYS A 106 4.61 -12.57 -3.93
CA LYS A 106 5.02 -13.10 -2.62
C LYS A 106 6.54 -13.03 -2.41
N ALA A 107 7.32 -13.31 -3.46
CA ALA A 107 8.78 -13.27 -3.40
C ALA A 107 9.30 -11.85 -3.06
N GLN A 108 8.80 -10.82 -3.76
CA GLN A 108 9.17 -9.42 -3.48
C GLN A 108 8.81 -8.98 -2.05
N VAL A 109 7.65 -9.44 -1.54
CA VAL A 109 7.24 -9.15 -0.16
C VAL A 109 8.18 -9.82 0.86
N LEU A 110 8.58 -11.07 0.63
CA LEU A 110 9.48 -11.80 1.53
C LEU A 110 10.89 -11.19 1.55
N GLU A 111 11.41 -10.82 0.37
CA GLU A 111 12.70 -10.14 0.24
C GLU A 111 12.75 -8.85 1.06
N LEU A 112 11.68 -8.05 1.02
CA LEU A 112 11.57 -6.82 1.82
C LEU A 112 11.50 -7.06 3.33
N LEU A 113 11.02 -8.22 3.76
CA LEU A 113 10.94 -8.60 5.16
C LEU A 113 12.24 -9.26 5.67
N GLY A 114 13.22 -9.50 4.78
CA GLY A 114 14.51 -10.10 5.12
C GLY A 114 14.41 -11.58 5.52
N ALA A 115 13.42 -12.30 4.97
CA ALA A 115 13.12 -13.71 5.27
C ALA A 115 13.53 -14.66 4.14
#